data_AF-A0AAE5TGL4-F1
#
_entry.id   AF-A0AAE5TGL4-F1
#
_cell.length_a   1.000
_cell.length_b   1.000
_cell.length_c   1.000
_cell.angle_alpha   90.00
_cell.angle_beta   90.00
_cell.angle_gamma   90.00
#
_symmetry.space_group_name_H-M   'P 1'
#
loop_
_entity.id
_entity.type
_entity.pdbx_description
1 polymer ?
#
loop_
_entity_poly.entity_id
_entity_poly.type
_entity_poly.pdbx_seq_one_letter_code
_entity_poly.pdbx_strand_id
1 'polypeptide(L)'
;MTTALQTLTNKLAERFEMGSSENLPQTLMATAFRGQNVSPDQMTALLVVANQHGLNPWTNEIYAFPNNGGIVPIVGVDGWSRIMNDHPQFDGIEFTFNDDNSCTCNIYRKDRTRPTTVTEYMNECSRNTQPWKSHPKRMLRHKAMIQCARLAFGFTGI
;
A
#
# COMPACT_ATOMS: atom_id res chain seq x y z
N MET A 1 -2.13 -32.07 -1.68
CA MET A 1 -1.17 -30.97 -1.50
C MET A 1 -1.95 -29.68 -1.45
N THR A 2 -1.87 -28.93 -0.35
CA THR A 2 -2.54 -27.62 -0.21
C THR A 2 -1.80 -26.60 -1.06
N THR A 3 -2.51 -25.83 -1.88
CA THR A 3 -1.86 -24.79 -2.72
C THR A 3 -1.48 -23.58 -1.88
N ALA A 4 -0.53 -22.76 -2.37
CA ALA A 4 -0.17 -21.49 -1.73
C ALA A 4 -1.39 -20.57 -1.57
N LEU A 5 -2.25 -20.55 -2.59
CA LEU A 5 -3.51 -19.81 -2.57
C LEU A 5 -4.43 -20.28 -1.43
N GLN A 6 -4.67 -21.59 -1.30
CA GLN A 6 -5.50 -22.16 -0.21
C GLN A 6 -4.96 -21.79 1.18
N THR A 7 -3.63 -21.79 1.35
CA THR A 7 -3.01 -21.41 2.63
C THR A 7 -3.22 -19.93 2.95
N LEU A 8 -3.05 -19.05 1.98
CA LEU A 8 -3.23 -17.61 2.16
C LEU A 8 -4.69 -17.23 2.37
N THR A 9 -5.62 -17.88 1.68
CA THR A 9 -7.06 -17.66 1.85
C THR A 9 -7.53 -18.11 3.23
N ASN A 10 -6.98 -19.20 3.78
CA ASN A 10 -7.29 -19.64 5.14
C ASN A 10 -6.80 -18.64 6.18
N LYS A 11 -5.56 -18.17 6.08
CA LYS A 11 -5.02 -17.13 6.98
C LYS A 11 -5.84 -15.85 6.94
N LEU A 12 -6.28 -15.43 5.74
CA LEU A 12 -7.13 -14.27 5.58
C LEU A 12 -8.51 -14.49 6.23
N ALA A 13 -9.12 -15.65 6.00
CA ALA A 13 -10.42 -16.00 6.58
C ALA A 13 -10.37 -16.04 8.11
N GLU A 14 -9.31 -16.60 8.71
CA GLU A 14 -9.09 -16.61 10.15
C GLU A 14 -8.93 -15.19 10.70
N ARG A 15 -8.10 -14.36 10.05
CA ARG A 15 -7.83 -12.99 10.48
C ARG A 15 -9.09 -12.12 10.50
N PHE A 16 -9.99 -12.31 9.55
CA PHE A 16 -11.23 -11.54 9.42
C PHE A 16 -12.46 -12.30 9.93
N GLU A 17 -12.27 -13.40 10.66
CA GLU A 17 -13.32 -14.18 11.31
C GLU A 17 -14.45 -14.62 10.34
N MET A 18 -14.10 -14.96 9.10
CA MET A 18 -15.07 -15.27 8.04
C MET A 18 -15.70 -16.66 8.16
N GLY A 19 -15.23 -17.49 9.10
CA GLY A 19 -15.71 -18.86 9.34
C GLY A 19 -15.24 -19.89 8.30
N SER A 20 -15.38 -19.61 6.99
CA SER A 20 -14.93 -20.48 5.89
C SER A 20 -14.18 -19.69 4.81
N SER A 21 -13.14 -20.30 4.26
CA SER A 21 -12.35 -19.79 3.13
C SER A 21 -12.83 -20.28 1.77
N GLU A 22 -13.84 -21.15 1.73
CA GLU A 22 -14.25 -21.89 0.52
C GLU A 22 -14.67 -20.94 -0.63
N ASN A 23 -15.39 -19.87 -0.30
CA ASN A 23 -15.86 -18.87 -1.26
C ASN A 23 -14.98 -17.61 -1.32
N LEU A 24 -13.90 -17.57 -0.55
CA LEU A 24 -13.09 -16.37 -0.37
C LEU A 24 -12.40 -15.90 -1.67
N PRO A 25 -11.88 -16.78 -2.55
CA PRO A 25 -11.38 -16.37 -3.86
C PRO A 25 -12.45 -15.68 -4.72
N GLN A 26 -13.68 -16.20 -4.72
CA GLN A 26 -14.81 -15.66 -5.48
C GLN A 26 -15.24 -14.30 -4.91
N THR A 27 -15.32 -14.19 -3.58
CA THR A 27 -15.60 -12.92 -2.91
C THR A 27 -14.54 -11.88 -3.24
N LEU A 28 -13.25 -12.24 -3.20
CA LEU A 28 -12.16 -11.34 -3.58
C LEU A 28 -12.29 -10.89 -5.05
N MET A 29 -12.53 -11.81 -5.98
CA MET A 29 -12.73 -11.47 -7.39
C MET A 29 -13.88 -10.48 -7.59
N ALA A 30 -15.03 -10.73 -6.94
CA ALA A 30 -16.20 -9.88 -7.07
C ALA A 30 -16.02 -8.49 -6.45
N THR A 31 -15.20 -8.37 -5.40
CA THR A 31 -15.08 -7.14 -4.61
C THR A 31 -13.73 -6.45 -4.80
N ALA A 32 -12.66 -7.01 -4.23
CA ALA A 32 -11.30 -6.46 -4.27
C ALA A 32 -10.77 -6.26 -5.71
N PHE A 33 -11.10 -7.19 -6.61
CA PHE A 33 -10.68 -7.12 -8.03
C PHE A 33 -11.76 -6.58 -8.97
N ARG A 34 -12.94 -6.19 -8.44
CA ARG A 34 -14.05 -5.58 -9.20
C ARG A 34 -14.43 -6.34 -10.47
N GLY A 35 -14.42 -7.67 -10.42
CA GLY A 35 -14.79 -8.53 -11.55
C GLY A 35 -13.75 -8.62 -12.66
N GLN A 36 -12.51 -8.17 -12.44
CA GLN A 36 -11.42 -8.42 -13.38
C GLN A 36 -11.05 -9.91 -13.42
N ASN A 37 -10.74 -10.42 -14.61
CA ASN A 37 -10.20 -11.78 -14.77
C ASN A 37 -8.76 -11.82 -14.24
N VAL A 38 -8.61 -12.41 -13.07
CA VAL A 38 -7.34 -12.52 -12.33
C VAL A 38 -6.93 -13.98 -12.27
N SER A 39 -5.69 -14.30 -12.65
CA SER A 39 -5.20 -15.67 -12.52
C SER A 39 -4.98 -16.06 -11.04
N PRO A 40 -5.03 -17.36 -10.70
CA PRO A 40 -4.68 -17.81 -9.34
C PRO A 40 -3.31 -17.33 -8.86
N ASP A 41 -2.33 -17.20 -9.76
CA ASP A 41 -0.99 -16.70 -9.43
C ASP A 41 -0.99 -15.21 -9.09
N GLN A 42 -1.76 -14.42 -9.83
CA GLN A 42 -1.94 -12.99 -9.56
C GLN A 42 -2.67 -12.74 -8.24
N MET A 43 -3.70 -13.53 -7.95
CA MET A 43 -4.40 -13.54 -6.66
C MET A 43 -3.44 -13.87 -5.53
N THR A 44 -2.61 -14.90 -5.72
CA THR A 44 -1.58 -15.31 -4.75
C THR A 44 -0.60 -14.18 -4.50
N ALA A 45 -0.11 -13.50 -5.54
CA ALA A 45 0.82 -12.38 -5.39
C ALA A 45 0.24 -11.24 -4.55
N LEU A 46 -1.03 -10.86 -4.77
CA LEU A 46 -1.71 -9.85 -3.94
C LEU A 46 -1.80 -10.31 -2.48
N LEU A 47 -2.25 -11.54 -2.25
CA LEU A 47 -2.45 -12.07 -0.90
C LEU A 47 -1.15 -12.26 -0.13
N VAL A 48 -0.04 -12.56 -0.82
CA VAL A 48 1.30 -12.60 -0.20
C VAL A 48 1.66 -11.23 0.38
N VAL A 49 1.53 -10.16 -0.42
CA VAL A 49 1.85 -8.78 0.02
C VAL A 49 0.89 -8.34 1.12
N ALA A 50 -0.41 -8.60 0.95
CA ALA A 50 -1.42 -8.26 1.95
C ALA A 50 -1.14 -8.97 3.29
N ASN A 51 -0.80 -10.25 3.26
CA ASN A 51 -0.49 -11.00 4.47
C ASN A 51 0.83 -10.54 5.12
N GLN A 52 1.88 -10.27 4.33
CA GLN A 52 3.18 -9.83 4.84
C GLN A 52 3.10 -8.49 5.59
N HIS A 53 2.31 -7.55 5.08
CA HIS A 53 2.17 -6.21 5.66
C HIS A 53 0.89 -6.03 6.46
N GLY A 54 0.12 -7.11 6.62
CA GLY A 54 -1.15 -7.11 7.31
C GLY A 54 -2.18 -6.14 6.76
N LEU A 55 -2.23 -5.99 5.44
CA LEU A 55 -3.16 -5.12 4.73
C LEU A 55 -4.48 -5.83 4.44
N ASN A 56 -5.56 -5.05 4.38
CA ASN A 56 -6.90 -5.53 4.08
C ASN A 56 -7.24 -5.34 2.59
N PRO A 57 -7.40 -6.43 1.80
CA PRO A 57 -7.68 -6.37 0.36
C PRO A 57 -9.08 -5.86 -0.01
N TRP A 58 -10.01 -5.77 0.96
CA TRP A 58 -11.34 -5.18 0.73
C TRP A 58 -11.39 -3.68 0.96
N THR A 59 -10.33 -3.10 1.50
CA THR A 59 -10.23 -1.67 1.80
C THR A 59 -9.26 -0.99 0.84
N ASN A 60 -9.14 0.33 0.96
CA ASN A 60 -8.22 1.14 0.16
C ASN A 60 -6.73 0.95 0.51
N GLU A 61 -6.40 -0.13 1.22
CA GLU A 61 -5.06 -0.43 1.70
C GLU A 61 -4.17 -1.09 0.64
N ILE A 62 -4.72 -1.99 -0.19
CA ILE A 62 -3.97 -2.66 -1.27
C ILE A 62 -4.87 -2.90 -2.48
N TYR A 63 -4.32 -2.69 -3.66
CA TYR A 63 -5.03 -2.83 -4.93
C TYR A 63 -4.27 -3.75 -5.89
N ALA A 64 -5.04 -4.45 -6.72
CA ALA A 64 -4.52 -5.17 -7.87
C ALA A 64 -4.55 -4.25 -9.10
N PHE A 65 -3.38 -3.90 -9.63
CA PHE A 65 -3.28 -3.03 -10.80
C PHE A 65 -2.84 -3.84 -12.03
N PRO A 66 -3.61 -3.81 -13.14
CA PRO A 66 -3.20 -4.44 -14.39
C PRO A 66 -1.91 -3.82 -14.94
N ASN A 67 -0.95 -4.66 -15.33
CA ASN A 67 0.31 -4.23 -15.97
C ASN A 67 0.81 -5.30 -16.94
N ASN A 68 0.94 -4.96 -18.24
CA ASN A 68 1.51 -5.82 -19.28
C ASN A 68 1.00 -7.28 -19.29
N GLY A 69 -0.31 -7.49 -19.14
CA GLY A 69 -0.92 -8.83 -19.08
C GLY A 69 -0.79 -9.54 -17.72
N GLY A 70 -0.11 -8.91 -16.76
CA GLY A 70 -0.04 -9.30 -15.36
C GLY A 70 -0.87 -8.40 -14.44
N ILE A 71 -0.85 -8.70 -13.14
CA ILE A 71 -1.37 -7.83 -12.08
C ILE A 71 -0.23 -7.57 -11.10
N VAL A 72 -0.03 -6.31 -10.75
CA VAL A 72 0.95 -5.88 -9.74
C VAL A 72 0.18 -5.41 -8.50
N PRO A 73 0.51 -5.93 -7.30
CA PRO A 73 -0.05 -5.41 -6.07
C PRO A 73 0.52 -4.00 -5.78
N ILE A 74 -0.36 -3.04 -5.55
CA ILE A 74 -0.01 -1.66 -5.21
C ILE A 74 -0.61 -1.32 -3.85
N VAL A 75 0.24 -0.89 -2.91
CA VAL A 75 -0.20 -0.41 -1.60
C VAL A 75 -0.74 1.02 -1.74
N GLY A 76 -1.99 1.21 -1.30
CA GLY A 76 -2.65 2.51 -1.28
C GLY A 76 -2.15 3.41 -0.14
N VAL A 77 -2.56 4.68 -0.16
CA VAL A 77 -2.15 5.63 0.90
C VAL A 77 -2.60 5.17 2.29
N ASP A 78 -3.79 4.57 2.39
CA ASP A 78 -4.33 4.06 3.65
C ASP A 78 -3.51 2.85 4.13
N GLY A 79 -3.03 2.02 3.20
CA GLY A 79 -2.15 0.89 3.52
C GLY A 79 -0.80 1.36 4.03
N TRP A 80 -0.21 2.37 3.41
CA TRP A 80 1.01 3.01 3.92
C TRP A 80 0.82 3.63 5.29
N SER A 81 -0.31 4.33 5.49
CA SER A 81 -0.66 4.90 6.80
C SER A 81 -0.76 3.82 7.87
N ARG A 82 -1.45 2.72 7.58
CA ARG A 82 -1.57 1.57 8.48
C ARG A 82 -0.20 0.98 8.82
N ILE A 83 0.59 0.63 7.79
CA ILE A 83 1.91 0.00 7.97
C ILE A 83 2.80 0.86 8.87
N MET A 84 2.81 2.18 8.68
CA MET A 84 3.58 3.10 9.53
C MET A 84 3.06 3.13 10.96
N ASN A 85 1.75 3.29 11.15
CA ASN A 85 1.16 3.38 12.50
C ASN A 85 1.28 2.07 13.29
N ASP A 86 1.26 0.92 12.62
CA ASP A 86 1.47 -0.40 13.23
C ASP A 86 2.97 -0.65 13.56
N HIS A 87 3.91 0.14 13.02
CA HIS A 87 5.34 -0.06 13.25
C HIS A 87 5.75 0.41 14.67
N PRO A 88 6.36 -0.44 15.52
CA PRO A 88 6.63 -0.11 16.93
C PRO A 88 7.49 1.15 17.15
N GLN A 89 8.41 1.39 16.21
CA GLN A 89 9.33 2.52 16.24
C GLN A 89 8.78 3.80 15.61
N PHE A 90 7.59 3.81 14.99
CA PHE A 90 7.04 5.05 14.43
C PHE A 90 6.75 6.06 15.54
N ASP A 91 7.20 7.29 15.35
CA ASP A 91 7.11 8.38 16.33
C ASP A 91 6.60 9.68 15.72
N GLY A 92 5.75 9.55 14.70
CA GLY A 92 5.17 10.68 14.01
C GLY A 92 5.84 11.05 12.70
N ILE A 93 5.16 11.96 12.00
CA ILE A 93 5.48 12.40 10.65
C ILE A 93 5.11 13.87 10.51
N GLU A 94 5.99 14.64 9.87
CA GLU A 94 5.78 16.05 9.58
C GLU A 94 5.93 16.31 8.09
N PHE A 95 5.15 17.28 7.59
CA PHE A 95 5.20 17.71 6.21
C PHE A 95 5.44 19.21 6.11
N THR A 96 6.39 19.60 5.28
CA THR A 96 6.66 20.99 4.94
C THR A 96 6.49 21.16 3.43
N PHE A 97 5.65 22.13 3.02
CA PHE A 97 5.50 22.49 1.61
C PHE A 97 6.34 23.73 1.32
N ASN A 98 7.17 23.67 0.28
CA ASN A 98 7.90 24.85 -0.19
C ASN A 98 7.34 25.28 -1.56
N ASP A 99 6.76 26.48 -1.57
CA ASP A 99 6.31 27.21 -2.77
C ASP A 99 5.55 26.36 -3.78
N ASP A 100 4.64 25.51 -3.28
CA ASP A 100 3.75 24.62 -4.02
C ASP A 100 4.40 23.59 -4.98
N ASN A 101 5.73 23.63 -5.09
CA ASN A 101 6.51 22.86 -6.05
C ASN A 101 7.23 21.68 -5.40
N SER A 102 7.33 21.64 -4.08
CA SER A 102 7.93 20.52 -3.36
C SER A 102 7.23 20.23 -2.04
N CYS A 103 7.35 18.99 -1.59
CA CYS A 103 6.91 18.56 -0.27
C CYS A 103 8.03 17.75 0.39
N THR A 104 8.47 18.22 1.55
CA THR A 104 9.43 17.51 2.40
C THR A 104 8.66 16.75 3.47
N CYS A 105 8.95 15.47 3.61
CA CYS A 105 8.40 14.57 4.61
C CYS A 105 9.51 14.18 5.60
N ASN A 106 9.27 14.42 6.88
CA ASN A 106 10.14 13.99 7.98
C ASN A 106 9.43 12.90 8.78
N ILE A 107 10.00 11.69 8.81
CA ILE A 107 9.51 10.60 9.67
C ILE A 107 10.45 10.44 10.85
N TYR A 108 9.87 10.48 12.04
CA TYR A 108 10.57 10.28 13.30
C TYR A 108 10.44 8.84 13.76
N ARG A 109 11.52 8.33 14.34
CA ARG A 109 11.54 7.01 14.95
C ARG A 109 12.12 7.08 16.35
N LYS A 110 11.52 6.33 17.28
CA LYS A 110 11.93 6.30 18.70
C LYS A 110 13.37 5.82 18.90
N ASP A 111 13.88 4.99 17.98
CA ASP A 111 15.21 4.42 18.01
C ASP A 111 16.29 5.27 17.30
N ARG A 112 15.98 6.51 16.89
CA ARG A 112 16.91 7.40 16.17
C ARG A 112 16.88 8.81 16.74
N THR A 113 18.02 9.50 16.68
CA THR A 113 18.12 10.91 17.11
C THR A 113 17.82 11.91 16.00
N ARG A 114 17.71 11.46 14.75
CA ARG A 114 17.43 12.29 13.58
C ARG A 114 16.30 11.65 12.77
N PRO A 115 15.39 12.47 12.20
CA PRO A 115 14.36 11.95 11.31
C PRO A 115 14.96 11.42 10.02
N THR A 116 14.21 10.55 9.35
CA THR A 116 14.41 10.31 7.92
C THR A 116 13.70 11.42 7.16
N THR A 117 14.41 12.08 6.25
CA THR A 117 13.90 13.23 5.50
C THR A 117 13.94 12.93 4.01
N VAL A 118 12.82 13.12 3.32
CA VAL A 118 12.72 13.00 1.87
C VAL A 118 11.95 14.19 1.31
N THR A 119 12.45 14.77 0.22
CA THR A 119 11.76 15.82 -0.52
C THR A 119 11.38 15.29 -1.90
N GLU A 120 10.11 15.42 -2.24
CA GLU A 120 9.59 15.13 -3.58
C GLU A 120 9.21 16.43 -4.28
N TYR A 121 9.43 16.46 -5.60
CA TYR A 121 9.18 17.63 -6.43
C TYR A 121 8.00 17.39 -7.38
N MET A 122 7.15 18.42 -7.53
CA MET A 122 5.94 18.36 -8.35
C MET A 122 6.26 18.04 -9.81
N ASN A 123 7.33 18.61 -10.36
CA ASN A 123 7.75 18.41 -11.74
C ASN A 123 8.15 16.95 -12.05
N GLU A 124 8.64 16.20 -11.06
CA GLU A 124 9.03 14.79 -11.21
C GLU A 124 7.89 13.82 -10.93
N CYS A 125 7.04 14.17 -9.96
CA CYS A 125 5.98 13.29 -9.49
C CYS A 125 4.65 13.41 -10.26
N SER A 126 4.35 14.59 -10.79
CA SER A 126 3.04 14.90 -11.35
C SER A 126 2.71 14.02 -12.54
N ARG A 127 1.44 13.63 -12.63
CA ARG A 127 0.90 12.81 -13.72
C ARG A 127 -0.34 13.46 -14.29
N ASN A 128 -0.56 13.30 -15.59
CA ASN A 128 -1.77 13.81 -16.27
C ASN A 128 -3.00 12.94 -15.97
N THR A 129 -3.41 12.87 -14.71
CA THR A 129 -4.56 12.08 -14.24
C THR A 129 -5.47 12.93 -13.36
N GLN A 130 -6.75 12.56 -13.25
CA GLN A 130 -7.74 13.37 -12.54
C GLN A 130 -7.44 13.67 -11.06
N PRO A 131 -6.87 12.73 -10.26
CA PRO A 131 -6.49 13.04 -8.89
C PRO A 131 -5.42 14.13 -8.78
N TRP A 132 -4.44 14.12 -9.67
CA TRP A 132 -3.38 15.14 -9.73
C TRP A 132 -3.90 16.50 -10.21
N LYS A 133 -4.92 16.53 -11.08
CA LYS A 133 -5.58 17.77 -11.52
C LYS A 133 -6.40 18.43 -10.41
N SER A 134 -7.13 17.63 -9.64
CA SER A 134 -8.04 18.13 -8.59
C SER A 134 -7.36 18.40 -7.25
N HIS A 135 -6.36 17.61 -6.88
CA HIS A 135 -5.71 17.67 -5.56
C HIS A 135 -4.17 17.52 -5.65
N PRO A 136 -3.46 18.37 -6.42
CA PRO A 136 -2.03 18.20 -6.71
C PRO A 136 -1.15 18.18 -5.45
N LYS A 137 -1.35 19.11 -4.51
CA LYS A 137 -0.57 19.17 -3.25
C LYS A 137 -0.76 17.92 -2.39
N ARG A 138 -1.99 17.41 -2.33
CA ARG A 138 -2.31 16.17 -1.59
C ARG A 138 -1.60 14.97 -2.22
N MET A 139 -1.61 14.87 -3.54
CA MET A 139 -0.92 13.80 -4.27
C MET A 139 0.60 13.86 -4.07
N LEU A 140 1.19 15.06 -4.11
CA LEU A 140 2.62 15.26 -3.85
C LEU A 140 2.99 14.85 -2.41
N ARG A 141 2.19 15.24 -1.41
CA ARG A 141 2.37 14.81 -0.03
C ARG A 141 2.37 13.29 0.11
N HIS A 142 1.47 12.60 -0.57
CA HIS A 142 1.44 11.13 -0.55
C HIS A 142 2.71 10.53 -1.15
N LYS A 143 3.27 11.12 -2.20
CA LYS A 143 4.56 10.66 -2.76
C LYS A 143 5.71 10.84 -1.78
N ALA A 144 5.82 12.02 -1.16
CA ALA A 144 6.84 12.29 -0.16
C ALA A 144 6.72 11.33 1.04
N MET A 145 5.50 11.10 1.53
CA MET A 145 5.21 10.15 2.60
C MET A 145 5.68 8.73 2.25
N ILE A 146 5.30 8.22 1.08
CA ILE A 146 5.62 6.85 0.66
C ILE A 146 7.13 6.64 0.56
N GLN A 147 7.84 7.57 -0.09
CA GLN A 147 9.29 7.44 -0.26
C GLN A 147 10.03 7.58 1.07
N CYS A 148 9.59 8.50 1.93
CA CYS A 148 10.15 8.63 3.27
C CYS A 148 9.90 7.37 4.10
N ALA A 149 8.69 6.79 4.05
CA ALA A 149 8.35 5.56 4.79
C ALA A 149 9.21 4.37 4.35
N ARG A 150 9.43 4.21 3.04
CA ARG A 150 10.33 3.18 2.48
C ARG A 150 11.73 3.24 3.07
N LEU A 151 12.31 4.44 3.14
CA LEU A 151 13.65 4.64 3.71
C LEU A 151 13.67 4.56 5.23
N ALA A 152 12.64 5.10 5.89
CA ALA A 152 12.56 5.13 7.34
C ALA A 152 12.49 3.72 7.93
N PHE A 153 11.71 2.83 7.32
CA PHE A 153 11.39 1.50 7.85
C PHE A 153 11.96 0.33 7.05
N GLY A 154 12.59 0.58 5.90
CA GLY A 154 13.14 -0.48 5.05
C GLY A 154 12.06 -1.27 4.30
N PHE A 155 10.92 -0.65 4.01
CA PHE A 155 9.88 -1.25 3.18
C PHE A 155 10.34 -1.28 1.72
N THR A 156 11.07 -2.33 1.34
CA THR A 156 11.54 -2.54 -0.03
C THR A 156 10.57 -3.42 -0.81
N GLY A 157 10.32 -3.09 -2.08
CA GLY A 157 9.54 -3.94 -3.00
C GLY A 157 8.02 -3.69 -3.01
N ILE A 158 7.53 -2.75 -2.21
CA ILE A 158 6.12 -2.26 -2.21
C ILE A 158 6.08 -0.75 -2.33
#